data_AF-A0A7V1JJ45-F1
#
_entry.id   AF-A0A7V1JJ45-F1
#
_cell.length_a   1.000
_cell.length_b   1.000
_cell.length_c   1.000
_cell.angle_alpha   90.00
_cell.angle_beta   90.00
_cell.angle_gamma   90.00
#
_symmetry.space_group_name_H-M   'P 1'
#
loop_
_entity.id
_entity.type
_entity.pdbx_description
1 polymer ?
#
loop_
_entity_poly.entity_id
_entity_poly.type
_entity_poly.pdbx_seq_one_letter_code
_entity_poly.pdbx_strand_id
1 'polypeptide(L)'
;MRRMILILASALVMLSSLACRLSLPRLSEIRLPSFGPRLEVGPMQEFDHEVQREGTTEARVKVGLGVGEITLAAGDPDPLFAGHFRTNVAAWAPEMTWQNGVLWIEQGESRGIPDPGAENEWDLRFSPEVEIAMEMEMGVCDGDLDFTGLSLTRLSLETGASDLVIRFDAPNPARMDDLTIKAGAASLRVDGIGNAGPGWVTVEGGVGNTILDFSGAWPRSARVDITAGVGSLILRVPENVGVRVEIEGGLGDVQADAGLTRSDGAYVNSAHGEAETELLITITVGLGSVELVSVGE
;
A
#
# COMPACT_ATOMS: atom_id res chain seq x y z
N MET A 1 36.98 21.78 -30.41
CA MET A 1 38.08 21.15 -29.66
C MET A 1 37.53 20.81 -28.29
N ARG A 2 36.98 19.61 -28.10
CA ARG A 2 37.67 18.36 -27.76
C ARG A 2 38.24 18.38 -26.33
N ARG A 3 37.64 17.50 -25.51
CA ARG A 3 38.13 16.87 -24.28
C ARG A 3 37.63 17.45 -22.96
N MET A 4 36.33 17.24 -22.72
CA MET A 4 35.78 17.05 -21.38
C MET A 4 34.85 15.82 -21.42
N ILE A 5 35.47 14.70 -21.80
CA ILE A 5 34.93 13.33 -21.74
C ILE A 5 35.96 12.57 -20.91
N LEU A 6 35.50 11.71 -19.99
CA LEU A 6 36.27 10.86 -19.03
C LEU A 6 36.27 11.35 -17.58
N ILE A 7 35.09 11.43 -16.95
CA ILE A 7 34.98 11.15 -15.49
C ILE A 7 34.00 9.98 -15.23
N LEU A 8 33.24 9.55 -16.23
CA LEU A 8 32.42 8.34 -16.21
C LEU A 8 33.23 7.09 -16.64
N ALA A 9 34.33 6.78 -15.93
CA ALA A 9 35.08 5.52 -16.11
C ALA A 9 35.95 5.15 -14.89
N SER A 10 36.00 5.99 -13.85
CA SER A 10 36.98 5.83 -12.76
C SER A 10 36.53 4.92 -11.61
N ALA A 11 35.24 4.55 -11.55
CA ALA A 11 34.75 3.60 -10.54
C ALA A 11 34.81 2.13 -11.02
N LEU A 12 35.14 1.87 -12.30
CA LEU A 12 35.10 0.52 -12.89
C LEU A 12 36.49 -0.05 -13.28
N VAL A 13 37.60 0.60 -12.91
CA VAL A 13 38.97 0.10 -13.23
C VAL A 13 39.85 -0.09 -11.99
N MET A 14 39.38 0.22 -10.78
CA MET A 14 40.14 -0.04 -9.54
C MET A 14 39.95 -1.48 -9.01
N LEU A 15 39.77 -2.48 -9.88
CA LEU A 15 39.69 -3.89 -9.49
C LEU A 15 40.74 -4.79 -10.16
N SER A 16 41.62 -4.27 -11.02
CA SER A 16 42.53 -5.12 -11.80
C SER A 16 44.02 -5.06 -11.45
N SER A 17 44.44 -4.45 -10.33
CA SER A 17 45.88 -4.31 -10.06
C SER A 17 46.37 -4.57 -8.63
N LEU A 18 45.62 -5.33 -7.81
CA LEU A 18 46.19 -5.98 -6.64
C LEU A 18 46.11 -7.50 -6.78
N ALA A 19 46.92 -8.04 -7.71
CA ALA A 19 47.42 -9.41 -7.61
C ALA A 19 48.45 -9.49 -6.47
N CYS A 20 48.06 -9.06 -5.27
CA CYS A 20 48.78 -9.38 -4.05
C CYS A 20 48.34 -10.79 -3.64
N ARG A 21 49.33 -11.67 -3.49
CA ARG A 21 49.20 -12.97 -2.81
C ARG A 21 48.78 -12.74 -1.35
N LEU A 22 47.53 -12.38 -1.13
CA LEU A 22 46.86 -12.57 0.14
C LEU A 22 46.39 -14.02 0.12
N SER A 23 47.02 -14.85 0.93
CA SER A 23 46.47 -16.15 1.31
C SER A 23 45.09 -15.88 1.88
N LEU A 24 44.05 -16.03 1.05
CA LEU A 24 42.67 -15.93 1.49
C LEU A 24 42.54 -16.95 2.63
N PRO A 25 42.14 -16.54 3.84
CA PRO A 25 41.69 -17.53 4.81
C PRO A 25 40.61 -18.34 4.09
N ARG A 26 40.67 -19.68 4.19
CA ARG A 26 39.59 -20.54 3.70
C ARG A 26 38.29 -19.89 4.19
N LEU A 27 37.51 -19.33 3.27
CA LEU A 27 36.19 -18.81 3.58
C LEU A 27 35.41 -20.04 4.05
N SER A 28 35.38 -20.21 5.38
CA SER A 28 34.44 -21.09 6.04
C SER A 28 33.08 -20.74 5.48
N GLU A 29 32.45 -21.73 4.86
CA GLU A 29 31.08 -21.75 4.35
C GLU A 29 30.30 -20.49 4.74
N ILE A 30 30.17 -19.56 3.79
CA ILE A 30 29.08 -18.60 3.86
C ILE A 30 27.83 -19.49 3.82
N ARG A 31 27.28 -19.79 5.00
CA ARG A 31 25.92 -20.30 5.10
C ARG A 31 25.07 -19.16 4.54
N LEU A 32 24.78 -19.24 3.25
CA LEU A 32 23.60 -18.58 2.71
C LEU A 32 22.47 -18.93 3.69
N PRO A 33 21.67 -17.95 4.15
CA PRO A 33 20.49 -18.27 4.93
C PRO A 33 19.79 -19.39 4.17
N SER A 34 19.51 -20.50 4.85
CA SER A 34 18.78 -21.59 4.21
C SER A 34 17.46 -20.96 3.76
N PHE A 35 17.36 -20.69 2.45
CA PHE A 35 16.08 -20.45 1.83
C PHE A 35 15.19 -21.61 2.27
N GLY A 36 13.97 -21.32 2.73
CA GLY A 36 13.10 -22.31 3.35
C GLY A 36 12.87 -23.54 2.47
N PRO A 37 12.10 -24.54 2.95
CA PRO A 37 11.79 -25.70 2.14
C PRO A 37 11.23 -25.27 0.78
N ARG A 38 11.55 -26.02 -0.28
CA ARG A 38 10.88 -25.80 -1.56
C ARG A 38 9.43 -26.22 -1.43
N LEU A 39 8.52 -25.39 -1.94
CA LEU A 39 7.10 -25.70 -1.97
C LEU A 39 6.75 -26.27 -3.34
N GLU A 40 6.19 -27.48 -3.34
CA GLU A 40 5.83 -28.20 -4.56
C GLU A 40 4.60 -27.56 -5.21
N VAL A 41 4.71 -27.30 -6.52
CA VAL A 41 3.59 -26.90 -7.37
C VAL A 41 2.89 -28.15 -7.89
N GLY A 42 1.61 -28.27 -7.57
CA GLY A 42 0.73 -29.36 -7.97
C GLY A 42 -0.41 -28.90 -8.89
N PRO A 43 -1.51 -29.66 -8.97
CA PRO A 43 -2.72 -29.20 -9.65
C PRO A 43 -3.36 -28.03 -8.88
N MET A 44 -4.06 -27.16 -9.61
CA MET A 44 -4.87 -26.09 -9.01
C MET A 44 -5.93 -26.66 -8.08
N GLN A 45 -6.07 -26.04 -6.92
CA GLN A 45 -7.06 -26.33 -5.89
C GLN A 45 -7.91 -25.08 -5.67
N GLU A 46 -9.20 -25.29 -5.44
CA GLU A 46 -10.17 -24.22 -5.19
C GLU A 46 -10.79 -24.41 -3.81
N PHE A 47 -10.99 -23.32 -3.08
CA PHE A 47 -11.60 -23.30 -1.76
C PHE A 47 -12.65 -22.19 -1.74
N ASP A 48 -13.87 -22.52 -1.30
CA ASP A 48 -14.93 -21.56 -1.05
C ASP A 48 -15.24 -21.54 0.45
N HIS A 49 -15.24 -20.35 1.04
CA HIS A 49 -15.52 -20.15 2.45
C HIS A 49 -16.53 -19.03 2.64
N GLU A 50 -17.49 -19.26 3.52
CA GLU A 50 -18.50 -18.27 3.88
C GLU A 50 -18.64 -18.21 5.41
N VAL A 51 -18.70 -16.99 5.93
CA VAL A 51 -18.97 -16.73 7.35
C VAL A 51 -20.28 -16.00 7.45
N GLN A 52 -21.25 -16.60 8.14
CA GLN A 52 -22.55 -15.98 8.38
C GLN A 52 -22.42 -14.81 9.34
N ARG A 53 -23.16 -13.73 9.09
CA ARG A 53 -23.16 -12.55 9.95
C ARG A 53 -23.78 -12.82 11.33
N GLU A 54 -24.79 -13.67 11.41
CA GLU A 54 -25.50 -14.04 12.66
C GLU A 54 -25.89 -12.84 13.55
N GLY A 55 -26.25 -11.70 12.93
CA GLY A 55 -26.62 -10.47 13.64
C GLY A 55 -25.44 -9.57 14.05
N THR A 56 -24.21 -9.96 13.72
CA THR A 56 -23.00 -9.12 13.88
C THR A 56 -23.16 -7.81 13.14
N THR A 57 -22.85 -6.70 13.82
CA THR A 57 -22.87 -5.34 13.26
C THR A 57 -21.48 -4.72 13.21
N GLU A 58 -20.50 -5.32 13.90
CA GLU A 58 -19.11 -4.88 13.93
C GLU A 58 -18.17 -6.09 13.83
N ALA A 59 -17.08 -5.96 13.08
CA ALA A 59 -16.08 -7.00 12.95
C ALA A 59 -14.67 -6.43 12.85
N ARG A 60 -13.70 -7.16 13.40
CA ARG A 60 -12.28 -6.97 13.06
C ARG A 60 -11.88 -8.01 12.04
N VAL A 61 -11.18 -7.59 10.99
CA VAL A 61 -10.71 -8.47 9.92
C VAL A 61 -9.20 -8.38 9.88
N LYS A 62 -8.54 -9.53 9.90
CA LYS A 62 -7.10 -9.70 9.74
C LYS A 62 -6.84 -10.57 8.53
N VAL A 63 -6.11 -10.04 7.56
CA VAL A 63 -5.73 -10.73 6.32
C VAL A 63 -4.21 -10.85 6.28
N GLY A 64 -3.70 -12.08 6.18
CA GLY A 64 -2.28 -12.35 6.01
C GLY A 64 -2.01 -13.11 4.72
N LEU A 65 -1.39 -12.45 3.74
CA LEU A 65 -1.07 -13.03 2.43
C LEU A 65 0.43 -12.91 2.15
N GLY A 66 1.16 -14.01 2.19
CA GLY A 66 2.61 -14.01 1.91
C GLY A 66 2.93 -13.73 0.45
N VAL A 67 2.27 -14.41 -0.48
CA VAL A 67 2.50 -14.26 -1.93
C VAL A 67 1.27 -14.59 -2.75
N GLY A 68 0.97 -13.79 -3.77
CA GLY A 68 -0.15 -14.07 -4.69
C GLY A 68 -0.81 -12.82 -5.25
N GLU A 69 -2.01 -13.00 -5.77
CA GLU A 69 -2.90 -11.93 -6.22
C GLU A 69 -4.10 -11.83 -5.28
N ILE A 70 -4.55 -10.61 -4.99
CA ILE A 70 -5.69 -10.37 -4.12
C ILE A 70 -6.65 -9.35 -4.74
N THR A 71 -7.92 -9.72 -4.78
CA THR A 71 -9.03 -8.81 -5.06
C THR A 71 -9.94 -8.74 -3.85
N LEU A 72 -10.33 -7.52 -3.47
CA LEU A 72 -11.25 -7.31 -2.36
C LEU A 72 -12.35 -6.36 -2.81
N ALA A 73 -13.62 -6.69 -2.52
CA ALA A 73 -14.69 -5.70 -2.60
C ALA A 73 -15.87 -5.95 -1.64
N ALA A 74 -16.83 -5.03 -1.66
CA ALA A 74 -18.17 -5.31 -1.12
C ALA A 74 -18.80 -6.53 -1.81
N GLY A 75 -19.50 -7.34 -1.01
CA GLY A 75 -20.22 -8.53 -1.44
C GLY A 75 -21.72 -8.46 -1.12
N ASP A 76 -22.34 -9.63 -1.04
CA ASP A 76 -23.72 -9.75 -0.59
C ASP A 76 -23.89 -9.28 0.87
N PRO A 77 -25.02 -8.66 1.23
CA PRO A 77 -25.26 -8.11 2.58
C PRO A 77 -25.50 -9.19 3.64
N ASP A 78 -25.91 -10.39 3.24
CA ASP A 78 -26.33 -11.46 4.15
C ASP A 78 -25.16 -12.14 4.90
N PRO A 79 -24.16 -12.74 4.22
CA PRO A 79 -22.97 -13.25 4.90
C PRO A 79 -22.10 -12.10 5.38
N LEU A 80 -21.35 -12.31 6.47
CA LEU A 80 -20.30 -11.37 6.90
C LEU A 80 -19.18 -11.33 5.85
N PHE A 81 -18.82 -12.50 5.34
CA PHE A 81 -17.70 -12.71 4.45
C PHE A 81 -17.97 -13.89 3.52
N ALA A 82 -17.58 -13.75 2.25
CA ALA A 82 -17.43 -14.84 1.30
C ALA A 82 -16.05 -14.73 0.64
N GLY A 83 -15.34 -15.85 0.56
CA GLY A 83 -14.01 -15.92 -0.03
C GLY A 83 -13.91 -17.07 -1.02
N HIS A 84 -13.37 -16.78 -2.20
CA HIS A 84 -12.99 -17.77 -3.19
C HIS A 84 -11.47 -17.75 -3.36
N PHE A 85 -10.84 -18.90 -3.18
CA PHE A 85 -9.38 -19.02 -3.16
C PHE A 85 -8.93 -20.06 -4.16
N ARG A 86 -7.88 -19.77 -4.89
CA ARG A 86 -7.28 -20.69 -5.86
C ARG A 86 -5.78 -20.76 -5.64
N THR A 87 -5.25 -21.96 -5.46
CA THR A 87 -3.80 -22.16 -5.40
C THR A 87 -3.37 -23.51 -5.93
N ASN A 88 -2.23 -23.56 -6.60
CA ASN A 88 -1.60 -24.80 -7.03
C ASN A 88 -0.49 -25.26 -6.07
N VAL A 89 -0.28 -24.58 -4.94
CA VAL A 89 0.64 -24.99 -3.88
C VAL A 89 -0.19 -25.45 -2.68
N ALA A 90 -0.26 -26.76 -2.44
CA ALA A 90 -1.12 -27.33 -1.40
C ALA A 90 -0.87 -26.77 0.02
N ALA A 91 0.37 -26.36 0.30
CA ALA A 91 0.75 -25.77 1.58
C ALA A 91 0.20 -24.35 1.79
N TRP A 92 -0.25 -23.68 0.72
CA TRP A 92 -0.83 -22.34 0.76
C TRP A 92 -2.36 -22.33 0.91
N ALA A 93 -2.99 -23.49 1.11
CA ALA A 93 -4.41 -23.56 1.39
C ALA A 93 -4.80 -22.54 2.49
N PRO A 94 -5.85 -21.73 2.27
CA PRO A 94 -6.21 -20.66 3.20
C PRO A 94 -6.67 -21.26 4.52
N GLU A 95 -6.21 -20.65 5.61
CA GLU A 95 -6.68 -20.94 6.96
C GLU A 95 -7.58 -19.80 7.42
N MET A 96 -8.77 -20.16 7.93
CA MET A 96 -9.76 -19.18 8.36
C MET A 96 -10.28 -19.48 9.76
N THR A 97 -10.38 -18.44 10.57
CA THR A 97 -10.98 -18.52 11.91
C THR A 97 -11.91 -17.34 12.13
N TRP A 98 -13.14 -17.61 12.56
CA TRP A 98 -14.08 -16.61 13.06
C TRP A 98 -14.33 -16.85 14.54
N GLN A 99 -13.88 -15.93 15.40
CA GLN A 99 -14.11 -16.05 16.83
C GLN A 99 -14.06 -14.68 17.51
N ASN A 100 -14.95 -14.47 18.50
CA ASN A 100 -14.94 -13.27 19.33
C ASN A 100 -14.97 -11.94 18.53
N GLY A 101 -15.74 -11.92 17.43
CA GLY A 101 -15.88 -10.73 16.58
C GLY A 101 -14.66 -10.43 15.70
N VAL A 102 -13.76 -11.39 15.53
CA VAL A 102 -12.57 -11.26 14.69
C VAL A 102 -12.52 -12.38 13.66
N LEU A 103 -12.33 -11.99 12.40
CA LEU A 103 -12.12 -12.88 11.27
C LEU A 103 -10.65 -12.85 10.89
N TRP A 104 -9.97 -13.99 10.98
CA TRP A 104 -8.62 -14.21 10.46
C TRP A 104 -8.71 -14.97 9.15
N ILE A 105 -8.02 -14.47 8.13
CA ILE A 105 -7.87 -15.07 6.81
C ILE A 105 -6.36 -15.10 6.52
N GLU A 106 -5.74 -16.26 6.66
CA GLU A 106 -4.29 -16.41 6.62
C GLU A 106 -3.92 -17.40 5.52
N GLN A 107 -2.89 -17.08 4.74
CA GLN A 107 -2.25 -18.06 3.88
C GLN A 107 -1.58 -19.08 4.81
N GLY A 108 -1.67 -20.37 4.48
CA GLY A 108 -1.06 -21.45 5.28
C GLY A 108 0.46 -21.34 5.45
N GLU A 109 1.23 -22.31 4.96
CA GLU A 109 2.69 -22.28 5.12
C GLU A 109 3.31 -21.13 4.32
N SER A 110 3.74 -20.09 5.03
CA SER A 110 4.40 -18.91 4.47
C SER A 110 5.93 -19.06 4.39
N ARG A 111 6.51 -20.14 4.93
CA ARG A 111 7.96 -20.40 4.85
C ARG A 111 8.31 -21.32 3.68
N GLY A 112 9.00 -20.77 2.71
CA GLY A 112 9.58 -21.56 1.63
C GLY A 112 9.79 -20.74 0.38
N ILE A 113 10.43 -21.35 -0.62
CA ILE A 113 10.42 -20.80 -1.98
C ILE A 113 9.54 -21.72 -2.82
N PRO A 114 8.46 -21.23 -3.44
CA PRO A 114 7.69 -22.03 -4.36
C PRO A 114 8.51 -22.36 -5.61
N ASP A 115 8.30 -23.57 -6.15
CA ASP A 115 8.82 -23.87 -7.49
C ASP A 115 8.16 -22.95 -8.55
N PRO A 116 8.81 -22.74 -9.72
CA PRO A 116 8.26 -21.87 -10.77
C PRO A 116 6.87 -22.31 -11.23
N GLY A 117 6.01 -21.33 -11.52
CA GLY A 117 4.61 -21.57 -11.92
C GLY A 117 3.64 -21.68 -10.75
N ALA A 118 4.06 -21.30 -9.54
CA ALA A 118 3.15 -21.18 -8.41
C ALA A 118 2.15 -20.04 -8.60
N GLU A 119 0.90 -20.34 -8.30
CA GLU A 119 -0.25 -19.44 -8.41
C GLU A 119 -1.02 -19.45 -7.09
N ASN A 120 -1.46 -18.27 -6.65
CA ASN A 120 -2.27 -18.07 -5.45
C ASN A 120 -3.14 -16.83 -5.68
N GLU A 121 -4.45 -17.01 -5.77
CA GLU A 121 -5.42 -15.97 -6.09
C GLU A 121 -6.50 -15.95 -5.01
N TRP A 122 -6.74 -14.78 -4.42
CA TRP A 122 -7.71 -14.56 -3.35
C TRP A 122 -8.78 -13.56 -3.80
N ASP A 123 -10.03 -13.98 -3.89
CA ASP A 123 -11.18 -13.08 -4.06
C ASP A 123 -11.97 -12.99 -2.75
N LEU A 124 -11.93 -11.82 -2.12
CA LEU A 124 -12.51 -11.55 -0.81
C LEU A 124 -13.71 -10.60 -0.93
N ARG A 125 -14.87 -11.04 -0.44
CA ARG A 125 -16.11 -10.26 -0.44
C ARG A 125 -16.60 -10.05 0.98
N PHE A 126 -16.80 -8.80 1.37
CA PHE A 126 -17.26 -8.43 2.72
C PHE A 126 -18.64 -7.78 2.70
N SER A 127 -19.41 -8.01 3.76
CA SER A 127 -20.74 -7.40 3.91
C SER A 127 -20.65 -5.88 4.00
N PRO A 128 -21.46 -5.11 3.24
CA PRO A 128 -21.62 -3.67 3.44
C PRO A 128 -22.36 -3.29 4.73
N GLU A 129 -23.09 -4.23 5.35
CA GLU A 129 -23.95 -4.01 6.53
C GLU A 129 -23.20 -4.13 7.87
N VAL A 130 -21.88 -4.37 7.84
CA VAL A 130 -21.04 -4.56 9.03
C VAL A 130 -19.97 -3.49 9.07
N GLU A 131 -19.82 -2.82 10.21
CA GLU A 131 -18.70 -1.92 10.44
C GLU A 131 -17.41 -2.72 10.63
N ILE A 132 -16.41 -2.47 9.79
CA ILE A 132 -15.18 -3.25 9.74
C ILE A 132 -13.98 -2.40 10.14
N ALA A 133 -13.18 -2.93 11.06
CA ALA A 133 -11.80 -2.50 11.26
C ALA A 133 -10.87 -3.54 10.64
N MET A 134 -10.14 -3.15 9.59
CA MET A 134 -9.37 -4.07 8.76
C MET A 134 -7.87 -3.87 8.91
N GLU A 135 -7.15 -4.99 9.02
CA GLU A 135 -5.70 -5.08 9.04
C GLU A 135 -5.26 -6.10 7.99
N MET A 136 -4.38 -5.69 7.09
CA MET A 136 -3.87 -6.51 5.99
C MET A 136 -2.35 -6.49 6.01
N GLU A 137 -1.74 -7.65 6.15
CA GLU A 137 -0.30 -7.85 6.02
C GLU A 137 -0.03 -8.70 4.77
N MET A 138 0.66 -8.10 3.80
CA MET A 138 0.92 -8.72 2.51
C MET A 138 2.43 -8.75 2.21
N GLY A 139 2.94 -9.86 1.69
CA GLY A 139 4.36 -10.01 1.39
C GLY A 139 4.71 -9.51 0.00
N VAL A 140 4.54 -10.38 -1.00
CA VAL A 140 4.79 -10.10 -2.41
C VAL A 140 3.51 -10.36 -3.19
N CYS A 141 2.76 -9.32 -3.51
CA CYS A 141 1.44 -9.48 -4.10
C CYS A 141 1.07 -8.40 -5.10
N ASP A 142 0.22 -8.72 -6.05
CA ASP A 142 -0.52 -7.71 -6.81
C ASP A 142 -1.93 -7.60 -6.24
N GLY A 143 -2.39 -6.36 -5.98
CA GLY A 143 -3.63 -6.12 -5.24
C GLY A 143 -4.55 -5.11 -5.90
N ASP A 144 -5.83 -5.46 -6.05
CA ASP A 144 -6.93 -4.56 -6.41
C ASP A 144 -7.96 -4.56 -5.26
N LEU A 145 -7.93 -3.52 -4.44
CA LEU A 145 -8.72 -3.42 -3.22
C LEU A 145 -9.76 -2.31 -3.38
N ASP A 146 -10.99 -2.70 -3.70
CA ASP A 146 -12.12 -1.80 -3.84
C ASP A 146 -12.93 -1.75 -2.54
N PHE A 147 -12.70 -0.72 -1.74
CA PHE A 147 -13.42 -0.55 -0.47
C PHE A 147 -14.75 0.20 -0.65
N THR A 148 -15.16 0.47 -1.88
CA THR A 148 -16.41 1.18 -2.17
C THR A 148 -17.62 0.42 -1.63
N GLY A 149 -18.48 1.12 -0.89
CA GLY A 149 -19.70 0.57 -0.31
C GLY A 149 -19.49 -0.21 1.00
N LEU A 150 -18.24 -0.44 1.43
CA LEU A 150 -17.96 -1.00 2.75
C LEU A 150 -18.02 0.08 3.84
N SER A 151 -18.39 -0.34 5.04
CA SER A 151 -18.45 0.51 6.23
C SER A 151 -17.16 0.38 7.05
N LEU A 152 -16.13 1.17 6.73
CA LEU A 152 -14.81 1.04 7.37
C LEU A 152 -14.61 2.04 8.51
N THR A 153 -14.22 1.55 9.69
CA THR A 153 -13.85 2.39 10.84
C THR A 153 -12.34 2.60 10.93
N ARG A 154 -11.55 1.65 10.42
CA ARG A 154 -10.09 1.71 10.31
C ARG A 154 -9.62 0.81 9.17
N LEU A 155 -8.57 1.26 8.48
CA LEU A 155 -7.82 0.43 7.53
C LEU A 155 -6.32 0.55 7.82
N SER A 156 -5.65 -0.59 8.02
CA SER A 156 -4.19 -0.69 8.09
C SER A 156 -3.72 -1.72 7.07
N LEU A 157 -2.91 -1.28 6.11
CA LEU A 157 -2.33 -2.13 5.09
C LEU A 157 -0.81 -2.03 5.15
N GLU A 158 -0.15 -3.15 5.31
CA GLU A 158 1.31 -3.26 5.21
C GLU A 158 1.65 -4.25 4.10
N THR A 159 2.45 -3.82 3.14
CA THR A 159 2.87 -4.64 2.00
C THR A 159 4.37 -4.53 1.72
N GLY A 160 5.00 -5.65 1.38
CA GLY A 160 6.41 -5.72 1.03
C GLY A 160 6.70 -5.21 -0.39
N ALA A 161 6.54 -6.05 -1.41
CA ALA A 161 6.77 -5.69 -2.80
C ALA A 161 5.52 -5.98 -3.64
N SER A 162 4.81 -4.93 -4.05
CA SER A 162 3.46 -5.06 -4.60
C SER A 162 3.04 -3.91 -5.50
N ASP A 163 2.46 -4.21 -6.66
CA ASP A 163 1.63 -3.22 -7.36
C ASP A 163 0.23 -3.24 -6.73
N LEU A 164 -0.13 -2.13 -6.09
CA LEU A 164 -1.34 -2.03 -5.27
C LEU A 164 -2.21 -0.86 -5.73
N VAL A 165 -3.46 -1.18 -6.06
CA VAL A 165 -4.52 -0.22 -6.37
C VAL A 165 -5.58 -0.30 -5.28
N ILE A 166 -5.90 0.84 -4.68
CA ILE A 166 -6.92 0.97 -3.63
C ILE A 166 -7.94 2.00 -4.08
N ARG A 167 -9.24 1.70 -3.96
CA ARG A 167 -10.32 2.57 -4.43
C ARG A 167 -11.39 2.84 -3.37
N PHE A 168 -11.83 4.08 -3.32
CA PHE A 168 -12.98 4.56 -2.55
C PHE A 168 -13.86 5.44 -3.44
N ASP A 169 -14.72 4.84 -4.26
CA ASP A 169 -15.46 5.56 -5.31
C ASP A 169 -16.74 6.24 -4.78
N ALA A 170 -17.14 5.96 -3.54
CA ALA A 170 -18.30 6.55 -2.88
C ALA A 170 -18.06 6.78 -1.38
N PRO A 171 -18.74 7.76 -0.74
CA PRO A 171 -18.57 8.05 0.68
C PRO A 171 -18.75 6.82 1.57
N ASN A 172 -17.78 6.62 2.46
CA ASN A 172 -17.79 5.57 3.47
C ASN A 172 -18.97 5.79 4.44
N PRO A 173 -19.88 4.81 4.60
CA PRO A 173 -21.01 4.93 5.51
C PRO A 173 -20.62 5.08 6.97
N ALA A 174 -19.46 4.56 7.37
CA ALA A 174 -18.95 4.63 8.73
C ALA A 174 -17.95 5.78 8.92
N ARG A 175 -17.78 6.24 10.16
CA ARG A 175 -16.75 7.22 10.51
C ARG A 175 -15.39 6.51 10.60
N MET A 176 -14.53 6.71 9.61
CA MET A 176 -13.14 6.27 9.66
C MET A 176 -12.30 7.21 10.53
N ASP A 177 -11.53 6.64 11.46
CA ASP A 177 -10.58 7.42 12.26
C ASP A 177 -9.17 7.39 11.67
N ASP A 178 -8.68 6.22 11.26
CA ASP A 178 -7.31 6.00 10.80
C ASP A 178 -7.26 5.23 9.47
N LEU A 179 -6.46 5.76 8.54
CA LEU A 179 -6.06 5.10 7.30
C LEU A 179 -4.53 5.01 7.26
N THR A 180 -3.98 3.81 7.37
CA THR A 180 -2.53 3.55 7.32
C THR A 180 -2.22 2.65 6.14
N ILE A 181 -1.27 3.07 5.30
CA ILE A 181 -0.77 2.28 4.18
C ILE A 181 0.76 2.33 4.20
N LYS A 182 1.41 1.18 4.32
CA LYS A 182 2.85 1.03 4.21
C LYS A 182 3.17 0.09 3.06
N ALA A 183 3.87 0.59 2.06
CA ALA A 183 4.28 -0.17 0.89
C ALA A 183 5.81 -0.13 0.76
N GLY A 184 6.45 -1.28 0.72
CA GLY A 184 7.90 -1.39 0.65
C GLY A 184 8.46 -0.98 -0.71
N ALA A 185 8.26 -1.77 -1.76
CA ALA A 185 8.84 -1.47 -3.08
C ALA A 185 7.96 -1.93 -4.25
N ALA A 186 7.38 -0.98 -5.00
CA ALA A 186 6.65 -1.12 -6.28
C ALA A 186 5.73 0.11 -6.47
N SER A 187 4.58 -0.03 -7.14
CA SER A 187 3.63 1.06 -7.37
C SER A 187 2.48 1.02 -6.36
N LEU A 188 2.20 2.17 -5.74
CA LEU A 188 1.02 2.37 -4.91
C LEU A 188 0.11 3.41 -5.57
N ARG A 189 -1.16 3.06 -5.78
CA ARG A 189 -2.20 4.00 -6.20
C ARG A 189 -3.37 3.93 -5.24
N VAL A 190 -3.77 5.07 -4.68
CA VAL A 190 -4.94 5.19 -3.81
C VAL A 190 -5.85 6.26 -4.37
N ASP A 191 -7.05 5.86 -4.78
CA ASP A 191 -8.05 6.73 -5.40
C ASP A 191 -9.18 7.08 -4.43
N GLY A 192 -9.58 8.36 -4.40
CA GLY A 192 -10.78 8.82 -3.70
C GLY A 192 -10.67 8.84 -2.17
N ILE A 193 -9.50 9.12 -1.58
CA ILE A 193 -9.29 9.09 -0.12
C ILE A 193 -10.31 9.96 0.64
N GLY A 194 -10.79 11.05 0.04
CA GLY A 194 -11.81 11.90 0.65
C GLY A 194 -13.17 11.22 0.84
N ASN A 195 -13.47 10.18 0.07
CA ASN A 195 -14.65 9.35 0.27
C ASN A 195 -14.49 8.40 1.45
N ALA A 196 -13.28 7.91 1.73
CA ALA A 196 -13.01 7.16 2.96
C ALA A 196 -13.21 8.02 4.23
N GLY A 197 -12.94 9.33 4.10
CA GLY A 197 -13.14 10.34 5.14
C GLY A 197 -12.36 10.16 6.47
N PRO A 198 -11.11 9.65 6.47
CA PRO A 198 -10.36 9.40 7.71
C PRO A 198 -10.01 10.69 8.46
N GLY A 199 -9.89 10.63 9.78
CA GLY A 199 -9.35 11.75 10.57
C GLY A 199 -7.83 11.87 10.49
N TRP A 200 -7.15 10.74 10.32
CA TRP A 200 -5.71 10.61 10.22
C TRP A 200 -5.33 9.69 9.07
N VAL A 201 -4.37 10.12 8.26
CA VAL A 201 -3.83 9.35 7.14
C VAL A 201 -2.32 9.23 7.32
N THR A 202 -1.81 8.00 7.23
CA THR A 202 -0.37 7.73 7.18
C THR A 202 -0.06 6.92 5.94
N VAL A 203 0.82 7.41 5.09
CA VAL A 203 1.31 6.68 3.92
C VAL A 203 2.83 6.61 3.96
N GLU A 204 3.37 5.40 3.97
CA GLU A 204 4.81 5.15 3.86
C GLU A 204 5.09 4.37 2.57
N GLY A 205 5.77 4.99 1.61
CA GLY A 205 6.27 4.32 0.41
C GLY A 205 7.79 4.20 0.47
N GLY A 206 8.34 2.99 0.30
CA GLY A 206 9.79 2.78 0.30
C GLY A 206 10.43 3.14 -1.03
N VAL A 207 10.29 2.31 -2.06
CA VAL A 207 10.89 2.51 -3.39
C VAL A 207 9.86 2.33 -4.50
N GLY A 208 9.66 3.36 -5.32
CA GLY A 208 8.79 3.27 -6.50
C GLY A 208 7.90 4.48 -6.71
N ASN A 209 6.71 4.25 -7.26
CA ASN A 209 5.79 5.31 -7.64
C ASN A 209 4.58 5.29 -6.70
N THR A 210 4.29 6.44 -6.08
CA THR A 210 3.14 6.59 -5.19
C THR A 210 2.22 7.67 -5.74
N ILE A 211 0.97 7.31 -6.02
CA ILE A 211 -0.08 8.22 -6.46
C ILE A 211 -1.17 8.21 -5.40
N LEU A 212 -1.43 9.36 -4.80
CA LEU A 212 -2.47 9.53 -3.79
C LEU A 212 -3.46 10.58 -4.26
N ASP A 213 -4.72 10.17 -4.41
CA ASP A 213 -5.82 11.04 -4.77
C ASP A 213 -6.68 11.34 -3.55
N PHE A 214 -6.59 12.58 -3.08
CA PHE A 214 -7.34 13.12 -1.95
C PHE A 214 -8.70 13.69 -2.38
N SER A 215 -9.15 13.52 -3.62
CA SER A 215 -10.52 13.87 -4.02
C SER A 215 -11.57 13.04 -3.27
N GLY A 216 -12.82 13.53 -3.29
CA GLY A 216 -13.96 12.92 -2.60
C GLY A 216 -14.60 13.85 -1.57
N ALA A 217 -15.57 13.31 -0.83
CA ALA A 217 -16.55 14.12 -0.11
C ALA A 217 -16.04 14.84 1.17
N TRP A 218 -15.00 14.33 1.84
CA TRP A 218 -14.43 14.87 3.09
C TRP A 218 -15.46 15.36 4.13
N PRO A 219 -15.99 14.48 5.00
CA PRO A 219 -16.96 14.88 6.02
C PRO A 219 -16.36 15.68 7.19
N ARG A 220 -15.03 15.80 7.26
CA ARG A 220 -14.27 16.43 8.36
C ARG A 220 -12.84 16.77 7.92
N SER A 221 -12.19 17.67 8.66
CA SER A 221 -10.76 17.94 8.50
C SER A 221 -9.89 16.74 8.88
N ALA A 222 -8.72 16.64 8.25
CA ALA A 222 -7.80 15.53 8.43
C ALA A 222 -6.34 15.97 8.51
N ARG A 223 -5.54 15.14 9.20
CA ARG A 223 -4.07 15.22 9.18
C ARG A 223 -3.51 14.07 8.35
N VAL A 224 -2.53 14.39 7.54
CA VAL A 224 -1.96 13.47 6.57
C VAL A 224 -0.44 13.52 6.70
N ASP A 225 0.17 12.38 7.01
CA ASP A 225 1.61 12.22 7.04
C ASP A 225 2.05 11.25 5.94
N ILE A 226 2.90 11.73 5.03
CA ILE A 226 3.39 10.97 3.89
C ILE A 226 4.91 10.87 4.00
N THR A 227 5.44 9.65 3.99
CA THR A 227 6.87 9.40 3.85
C THR A 227 7.13 8.66 2.54
N ALA A 228 7.93 9.25 1.66
CA ALA A 228 8.37 8.63 0.42
C ALA A 228 9.90 8.46 0.41
N GLY A 229 10.38 7.22 0.32
CA GLY A 229 11.81 6.91 0.36
C GLY A 229 12.53 7.33 -0.92
N VAL A 230 12.40 6.53 -1.99
CA VAL A 230 13.04 6.76 -3.28
C VAL A 230 12.03 6.60 -4.42
N GLY A 231 11.85 7.63 -5.25
CA GLY A 231 11.03 7.52 -6.47
C GLY A 231 10.17 8.74 -6.76
N SER A 232 8.92 8.54 -7.18
CA SER A 232 8.00 9.62 -7.55
C SER A 232 6.76 9.60 -6.66
N LEU A 233 6.39 10.77 -6.13
CA LEU A 233 5.15 10.99 -5.42
C LEU A 233 4.28 11.97 -6.23
N ILE A 234 3.07 11.54 -6.59
CA ILE A 234 2.04 12.40 -7.18
C ILE A 234 0.91 12.54 -6.16
N LEU A 235 0.65 13.77 -5.75
CA LEU A 235 -0.42 14.11 -4.84
C LEU A 235 -1.50 14.88 -5.59
N ARG A 236 -2.69 14.30 -5.72
CA ARG A 236 -3.87 14.99 -6.26
C ARG A 236 -4.70 15.50 -5.10
N VAL A 237 -4.92 16.80 -5.03
CA VAL A 237 -5.61 17.47 -3.92
C VAL A 237 -6.87 18.19 -4.40
N PRO A 238 -7.97 18.13 -3.63
CA PRO A 238 -9.25 18.73 -4.03
C PRO A 238 -9.21 20.27 -3.97
N GLU A 239 -9.97 20.92 -4.86
CA GLU A 239 -10.15 22.38 -4.87
C GLU A 239 -11.19 22.89 -3.88
N ASN A 240 -12.17 22.05 -3.52
CA ASN A 240 -13.32 22.41 -2.68
C ASN A 240 -13.05 22.29 -1.16
N VAL A 241 -11.90 21.75 -0.77
CA VAL A 241 -11.45 21.61 0.63
C VAL A 241 -10.21 22.46 0.84
N GLY A 242 -10.04 23.11 1.98
CA GLY A 242 -8.81 23.87 2.25
C GLY A 242 -7.60 22.94 2.35
N VAL A 243 -6.53 23.19 1.59
CA VAL A 243 -5.34 22.31 1.57
C VAL A 243 -4.12 23.10 1.97
N ARG A 244 -3.32 22.56 2.90
CA ARG A 244 -1.97 23.03 3.23
C ARG A 244 -0.99 21.86 3.18
N VAL A 245 0.02 21.97 2.32
CA VAL A 245 1.07 20.95 2.13
C VAL A 245 2.43 21.49 2.55
N GLU A 246 2.98 20.92 3.60
CA GLU A 246 4.35 21.14 4.06
C GLU A 246 5.24 20.00 3.57
N ILE A 247 6.39 20.35 2.98
CA ILE A 247 7.32 19.37 2.42
C ILE A 247 8.66 19.52 3.14
N GLU A 248 9.12 18.42 3.75
CA GLU A 248 10.34 18.32 4.52
C GLU A 248 11.35 17.37 3.84
N GLY A 249 12.63 17.74 3.91
CA GLY A 249 13.71 16.90 3.40
C GLY A 249 13.77 16.79 1.86
N GLY A 250 14.56 15.83 1.39
CA GLY A 250 14.63 15.45 -0.02
C GLY A 250 15.74 16.11 -0.84
N LEU A 251 16.43 15.30 -1.64
CA LEU A 251 17.08 15.76 -2.87
C LEU A 251 16.09 15.53 -4.01
N GLY A 252 15.45 16.58 -4.53
CA GLY A 252 14.37 16.39 -5.49
C GLY A 252 13.77 17.66 -6.06
N ASP A 253 13.07 17.52 -7.18
CA ASP A 253 12.28 18.58 -7.79
C ASP A 253 10.84 18.52 -7.26
N VAL A 254 10.31 19.69 -6.90
CA VAL A 254 8.91 19.83 -6.48
C VAL A 254 8.20 20.66 -7.54
N GLN A 255 7.19 20.07 -8.16
CA GLN A 255 6.33 20.72 -9.12
C GLN A 255 4.94 20.85 -8.52
N ALA A 256 4.36 22.03 -8.62
CA ALA A 256 2.99 22.30 -8.23
C ALA A 256 2.29 22.96 -9.41
N ASP A 257 1.06 22.54 -9.68
CA ASP A 257 0.25 23.16 -10.71
C ASP A 257 -0.28 24.54 -10.31
N ALA A 258 -1.07 25.16 -11.20
CA ALA A 258 -1.57 26.52 -11.01
C ALA A 258 -2.62 26.67 -9.90
N GLY A 259 -3.22 25.57 -9.42
CA GLY A 259 -4.21 25.59 -8.34
C GLY A 259 -3.56 25.74 -6.96
N LEU A 260 -2.24 25.57 -6.87
CA LEU A 260 -1.48 25.64 -5.63
C LEU A 260 -0.49 26.80 -5.65
N THR A 261 -0.53 27.61 -4.60
CA THR A 261 0.37 28.76 -4.41
C THR A 261 1.24 28.57 -3.17
N ARG A 262 2.43 29.16 -3.17
CA ARG A 262 3.33 29.06 -2.01
C ARG A 262 3.03 30.17 -1.01
N SER A 263 2.71 29.82 0.22
CA SER A 263 2.47 30.73 1.34
C SER A 263 3.06 30.19 2.64
N ASP A 264 3.79 31.01 3.38
CA ASP A 264 4.41 30.65 4.68
C ASP A 264 5.14 29.30 4.68
N GLY A 265 5.95 29.06 3.65
CA GLY A 265 6.76 27.85 3.50
C GLY A 265 6.00 26.61 2.99
N ALA A 266 4.68 26.66 2.88
CA ALA A 266 3.83 25.56 2.41
C ALA A 266 3.21 25.84 1.03
N TYR A 267 2.65 24.82 0.39
CA TYR A 267 1.73 24.97 -0.73
C TYR A 267 0.29 24.99 -0.24
N VAL A 268 -0.51 25.92 -0.72
CA VAL A 268 -1.91 26.09 -0.33
C VAL A 268 -2.79 26.32 -1.54
N ASN A 269 -4.02 25.81 -1.50
CA ASN A 269 -5.04 26.14 -2.50
C ASN A 269 -5.85 27.37 -2.07
N SER A 270 -6.75 27.85 -2.94
CA SER A 270 -7.58 29.02 -2.66
C SER A 270 -8.59 28.83 -1.53
N ALA A 271 -8.94 27.59 -1.21
CA ALA A 271 -9.90 27.26 -0.16
C ALA A 271 -9.28 27.27 1.25
N HIS A 272 -7.94 27.27 1.37
CA HIS A 272 -7.27 27.26 2.66
C HIS A 272 -7.57 28.52 3.49
N GLY A 273 -7.98 28.35 4.74
CA GLY A 273 -8.41 29.43 5.63
C GLY A 273 -9.81 29.97 5.37
N GLU A 274 -10.47 29.55 4.29
CA GLU A 274 -11.85 29.93 3.94
C GLU A 274 -12.84 28.77 4.12
N ALA A 275 -12.44 27.55 3.76
CA ALA A 275 -13.26 26.34 3.87
C ALA A 275 -13.41 25.87 5.32
N GLU A 276 -14.57 25.28 5.64
CA GLU A 276 -14.81 24.67 6.95
C GLU A 276 -13.96 23.41 7.18
N THR A 277 -13.68 22.69 6.10
CA THR A 277 -12.89 21.45 6.11
C THR A 277 -11.51 21.74 5.56
N GLU A 278 -10.48 21.23 6.25
CA GLU A 278 -9.09 21.42 5.88
C GLU A 278 -8.28 20.10 5.92
N LEU A 279 -7.35 19.96 4.98
CA LEU A 279 -6.33 18.92 4.94
C LEU A 279 -4.98 19.53 5.27
N LEU A 280 -4.38 19.06 6.36
CA LEU A 280 -3.02 19.42 6.76
C LEU A 280 -2.11 18.25 6.39
N ILE A 281 -1.27 18.46 5.37
CA ILE A 281 -0.46 17.41 4.76
C ILE A 281 1.02 17.71 5.02
N THR A 282 1.71 16.76 5.64
CA THR A 282 3.17 16.78 5.82
C THR A 282 3.78 15.69 4.94
N ILE A 283 4.75 16.06 4.11
CA ILE A 283 5.44 15.14 3.21
C ILE A 283 6.92 15.12 3.55
N THR A 284 7.45 13.95 3.93
CA THR A 284 8.89 13.72 4.04
C THR A 284 9.37 12.91 2.84
N VAL A 285 10.36 13.43 2.12
CA VAL A 285 10.92 12.74 0.94
C VAL A 285 12.41 12.44 1.14
N GLY A 286 12.85 11.23 0.78
CA GLY A 286 14.26 10.86 0.75
C GLY A 286 14.98 11.36 -0.51
N LEU A 287 14.70 10.74 -1.65
CA LEU A 287 15.30 11.07 -2.95
C LEU A 287 14.27 10.85 -4.07
N GLY A 288 13.86 11.89 -4.78
CA GLY A 288 12.77 11.72 -5.74
C GLY A 288 12.18 13.00 -6.31
N SER A 289 11.01 12.88 -6.92
CA SER A 289 10.19 14.02 -7.33
C SER A 289 8.86 14.03 -6.61
N VAL A 290 8.35 15.24 -6.35
CA VAL A 290 6.99 15.47 -5.86
C VAL A 290 6.24 16.29 -6.88
N GLU A 291 5.10 15.80 -7.33
CA GLU A 291 4.16 16.54 -8.16
C GLU A 291 2.87 16.76 -7.38
N LEU A 292 2.46 18.02 -7.24
CA LEU A 292 1.21 18.42 -6.63
C LEU A 292 0.24 18.88 -7.72
N VAL A 293 -0.92 18.23 -7.78
CA VAL A 293 -1.95 18.47 -8.79
C VAL A 293 -3.26 18.83 -8.10
N SER A 294 -3.80 19.99 -8.45
CA SER A 294 -5.15 20.41 -8.08
C SER A 294 -6.17 19.67 -8.95
N VAL A 295 -7.21 19.15 -8.33
CA VAL A 295 -8.31 18.48 -9.04
C VAL A 295 -9.65 19.11 -8.70
N GLY A 296 -10.35 19.57 -9.74
CA GLY A 296 -11.77 19.89 -9.66
C GLY A 296 -12.63 18.63 -9.65
N GLU A 297 -13.84 18.74 -9.11
CA GLU A 297 -14.85 17.66 -9.12
C GLU A 297 -15.42 17.38 -10.51
#